data_AF-X0VPL7-F1
#
_entry.id   AF-X0VPL7-F1
#
_cell.length_a   1.000
_cell.length_b   1.000
_cell.length_c   1.000
_cell.angle_alpha   90.00
_cell.angle_beta   90.00
_cell.angle_gamma   90.00
#
_symmetry.space_group_name_H-M   'P 1'
#
loop_
_entity.id
_entity.type
_entity.pdbx_description
1 polymer ?
#
loop_
_entity_poly.entity_id
_entity_poly.type
_entity_poly.pdbx_seq_one_letter_code
_entity_poly.pdbx_strand_id
1 'polypeptide(L)'
;GNSILSLFATFGAYLSSIFIILSLILLLTGAEVFPMSKLILALIELIILPIVFSRFLLFKDFYKSIIPWKGTIINWGFFVVIFTVIGLNQKTFLEQPNILIKVSLIAFTTTFLGFILLNIILKKMGINQKDRTSMILLGTFKNSGFAAAIALTLFDETTSIPGAIISAIYALYMIWLGGKHQIE
;
A
#
# COMPACT_ATOMS: atom_id res chain seq x y z
N GLY A 1 16.91 -7.11 0.06
CA GLY A 1 16.37 -7.78 1.27
C GLY A 1 16.28 -9.28 1.07
N ASN A 2 15.76 -10.00 2.06
CA ASN A 2 15.43 -11.43 1.98
C ASN A 2 14.05 -11.64 1.30
N SER A 3 14.06 -12.20 0.09
CA SER A 3 12.85 -12.39 -0.72
C SER A 3 11.85 -13.39 -0.13
N ILE A 4 12.33 -14.44 0.55
CA ILE A 4 11.47 -15.46 1.17
C ILE A 4 10.70 -14.84 2.33
N LEU A 5 11.42 -14.12 3.21
CA LEU A 5 10.81 -13.39 4.32
C LEU A 5 9.79 -12.36 3.80
N SER A 6 10.16 -11.56 2.80
CA SER A 6 9.25 -10.57 2.20
C SER A 6 7.99 -11.22 1.63
N LEU A 7 8.10 -12.36 0.96
CA LEU A 7 6.94 -13.06 0.39
C LEU A 7 5.98 -13.53 1.48
N PHE A 8 6.48 -14.29 2.46
CA PHE A 8 5.65 -14.82 3.54
C PHE A 8 5.06 -13.72 4.41
N ALA A 9 5.85 -12.69 4.74
CA ALA A 9 5.38 -11.60 5.57
C ALA A 9 4.33 -10.74 4.86
N THR A 10 4.48 -10.50 3.55
CA THR A 10 3.47 -9.78 2.75
C THR A 10 2.19 -10.60 2.63
N PHE A 11 2.29 -11.89 2.34
CA PHE A 11 1.13 -12.78 2.27
C PHE A 11 0.38 -12.87 3.61
N GLY A 12 1.12 -13.05 4.71
CA GLY A 12 0.58 -13.03 6.07
C GLY A 12 -0.11 -11.70 6.38
N ALA A 13 0.53 -10.58 6.04
CA ALA A 13 -0.05 -9.25 6.23
C ALA A 13 -1.37 -9.08 5.46
N TYR A 14 -1.47 -9.53 4.21
CA TYR A 14 -2.73 -9.48 3.45
C TYR A 14 -3.83 -10.32 4.09
N LEU A 15 -3.53 -11.54 4.53
CA LEU A 15 -4.53 -12.38 5.20
C LEU A 15 -4.96 -11.78 6.54
N SER A 16 -4.01 -11.34 7.36
CA SER A 16 -4.29 -10.67 8.64
C SER A 16 -5.03 -9.35 8.44
N SER A 17 -4.81 -8.65 7.32
CA SER A 17 -5.45 -7.36 7.06
C SER A 17 -6.97 -7.45 7.02
N ILE A 18 -7.55 -8.59 6.63
CA ILE A 18 -9.01 -8.78 6.62
C ILE A 18 -9.58 -8.55 8.02
N PHE A 19 -8.96 -9.15 9.04
CA PHE A 19 -9.39 -8.99 10.42
C PHE A 19 -8.94 -7.64 11.01
N ILE A 20 -7.69 -7.24 10.74
CA ILE A 20 -7.14 -6.01 11.30
C ILE A 20 -7.90 -4.78 10.79
N ILE A 21 -8.18 -4.67 9.50
CA ILE A 21 -8.94 -3.55 8.92
C ILE A 21 -10.35 -3.52 9.51
N LEU A 22 -11.00 -4.67 9.63
CA LEU A 22 -12.33 -4.78 10.22
C LEU A 22 -12.36 -4.25 11.66
N SER A 23 -11.40 -4.69 12.48
CA SER A 23 -11.26 -4.25 13.86
C SER A 23 -10.93 -2.76 13.96
N LEU A 24 -9.99 -2.28 13.15
CA LEU A 24 -9.57 -0.88 13.17
C LEU A 24 -10.71 0.05 12.76
N ILE A 25 -11.49 -0.30 11.74
CA ILE A 25 -12.65 0.49 11.32
C ILE A 25 -13.70 0.54 12.43
N LEU A 26 -14.02 -0.58 13.06
CA LEU A 26 -14.98 -0.59 14.17
C LEU A 26 -14.52 0.25 15.37
N LEU A 27 -13.21 0.28 15.64
CA LEU A 27 -12.64 1.01 16.78
C LEU A 27 -12.40 2.51 16.51
N LEU A 28 -12.02 2.88 15.28
CA LEU A 28 -11.52 4.22 14.95
C LEU A 28 -12.53 5.11 14.22
N THR A 29 -13.49 4.53 13.50
CA THR A 29 -14.39 5.34 12.65
C THR A 29 -15.53 5.98 13.45
N GLY A 30 -15.88 5.43 14.62
CA GLY A 30 -16.90 5.99 15.52
C GLY A 30 -18.30 6.14 14.92
N ALA A 31 -18.56 5.56 13.76
CA ALA A 31 -19.80 5.72 13.01
C ALA A 31 -20.91 4.83 13.59
N GLU A 32 -22.06 5.43 13.92
CA GLU A 32 -23.26 4.70 14.37
C GLU A 32 -23.79 3.72 13.31
N VAL A 33 -23.57 4.05 12.02
CA VAL A 33 -23.90 3.19 10.88
C VAL A 33 -22.71 3.15 9.93
N PHE A 34 -22.02 2.01 9.89
CA PHE A 34 -20.92 1.76 8.96
C PHE A 34 -21.36 0.72 7.91
N PRO A 35 -21.11 0.93 6.59
CA PRO A 35 -21.53 0.01 5.53
C PRO A 35 -20.65 -1.26 5.50
N MET A 36 -20.81 -2.10 6.53
CA MET A 36 -19.99 -3.30 6.76
C MET A 36 -20.06 -4.28 5.61
N SER A 37 -21.22 -4.41 4.96
CA SER A 37 -21.42 -5.25 3.78
C SER A 37 -20.53 -4.80 2.61
N LYS A 38 -20.45 -3.49 2.35
CA LYS A 38 -19.58 -2.94 1.29
C LYS A 38 -18.11 -3.17 1.62
N LEU A 39 -17.70 -3.03 2.87
CA LEU A 39 -16.31 -3.28 3.29
C LEU A 39 -15.95 -4.75 3.07
N ILE A 40 -16.79 -5.69 3.54
CA ILE A 40 -16.55 -7.12 3.36
C ILE A 40 -16.47 -7.47 1.87
N LEU A 41 -17.40 -6.96 1.06
CA LEU A 41 -17.39 -7.17 -0.38
C LEU A 41 -16.10 -6.65 -1.01
N ALA A 42 -15.68 -5.42 -0.69
CA ALA A 42 -14.44 -4.83 -1.18
C ALA A 42 -13.20 -5.64 -0.77
N LEU A 43 -13.14 -6.15 0.47
CA LEU A 43 -12.04 -7.00 0.93
C LEU A 43 -12.01 -8.35 0.18
N ILE A 44 -13.16 -8.94 -0.11
CA ILE A 44 -13.24 -10.17 -0.91
C ILE A 44 -12.76 -9.91 -2.33
N GLU A 45 -13.26 -8.85 -2.98
CA GLU A 45 -12.92 -8.50 -4.36
C GLU A 45 -11.47 -8.09 -4.54
N LEU A 46 -10.88 -7.37 -3.57
CA LEU A 46 -9.53 -6.82 -3.71
C LEU A 46 -8.44 -7.70 -3.07
N ILE A 47 -8.77 -8.65 -2.19
CA ILE A 47 -7.80 -9.57 -1.57
C ILE A 47 -8.06 -11.02 -1.98
N ILE A 48 -9.23 -11.56 -1.65
CA ILE A 48 -9.51 -13.00 -1.81
C ILE A 48 -9.55 -13.39 -3.29
N LEU A 49 -10.28 -12.63 -4.11
CA LEU A 49 -10.45 -12.91 -5.52
C LEU A 49 -9.11 -12.91 -6.28
N PRO A 50 -8.20 -11.91 -6.13
CA PRO A 50 -6.88 -11.94 -6.74
C PRO A 50 -6.01 -13.11 -6.26
N ILE A 51 -6.10 -13.49 -4.98
CA ILE A 51 -5.35 -14.66 -4.46
C ILE A 51 -5.84 -15.95 -5.13
N VAL A 52 -7.16 -16.14 -5.23
CA VAL A 52 -7.74 -17.29 -5.92
C VAL A 52 -7.37 -17.28 -7.39
N PHE A 53 -7.54 -16.14 -8.08
CA PHE A 53 -7.21 -15.98 -9.48
C PHE A 53 -5.72 -16.21 -9.77
N SER A 54 -4.83 -15.82 -8.84
CA SER A 54 -3.39 -16.05 -8.97
C SER A 54 -3.02 -17.53 -9.14
N ARG A 55 -3.82 -18.46 -8.58
CA ARG A 55 -3.58 -19.90 -8.71
C ARG A 55 -3.80 -20.37 -10.15
N PHE A 56 -4.79 -19.81 -10.84
CA PHE A 56 -5.04 -20.09 -12.26
C PHE A 56 -3.94 -19.52 -13.15
N LEU A 57 -3.39 -18.35 -12.80
CA LEU A 57 -2.29 -17.73 -13.55
C LEU A 57 -0.96 -18.50 -13.47
N LEU A 58 -0.83 -19.45 -12.55
CA LEU A 58 0.35 -20.32 -12.43
C LEU A 58 0.32 -21.53 -13.38
N PHE A 59 -0.78 -21.75 -14.11
CA PHE A 59 -0.79 -22.76 -15.17
C PHE A 59 0.27 -22.43 -16.23
N LYS A 60 1.03 -23.45 -16.64
CA LYS A 60 2.29 -23.31 -17.39
C LYS A 60 2.19 -22.41 -18.62
N ASP A 61 1.08 -22.50 -19.35
CA ASP A 61 0.86 -21.74 -20.58
C ASP A 61 0.54 -20.25 -20.30
N PHE A 62 -0.32 -19.99 -19.30
CA PHE A 62 -0.62 -18.63 -18.86
C PHE A 62 0.60 -17.94 -18.24
N TYR A 63 1.35 -18.66 -17.39
CA TYR A 63 2.52 -18.10 -16.70
C TYR A 63 3.58 -17.59 -17.69
N LYS A 64 3.90 -18.38 -18.71
CA LYS A 64 4.88 -18.00 -19.73
C LYS A 64 4.44 -16.78 -20.55
N SER A 65 3.15 -16.67 -20.84
CA SER A 65 2.60 -15.54 -21.59
C SER A 65 2.56 -14.25 -20.78
N ILE A 66 2.27 -14.33 -19.48
CA ILE A 66 2.04 -13.15 -18.62
C ILE A 66 3.33 -12.62 -17.98
N ILE A 67 4.30 -13.49 -17.66
CA ILE A 67 5.50 -13.09 -16.92
C ILE A 67 6.28 -11.91 -17.56
N PRO A 68 6.41 -11.77 -18.90
CA PRO A 68 7.10 -10.63 -19.50
C PRO A 68 6.35 -9.30 -19.31
N TRP A 69 5.03 -9.36 -19.21
CA TRP A 69 4.14 -8.19 -19.10
C TRP A 69 3.80 -7.82 -17.66
N LYS A 70 4.19 -8.65 -16.69
CA LYS A 70 3.85 -8.47 -15.26
C LYS A 70 4.10 -7.05 -14.78
N GLY A 71 5.29 -6.49 -15.05
CA GLY A 71 5.64 -5.14 -14.62
C GLY A 71 4.75 -4.07 -15.25
N THR A 72 4.53 -4.17 -16.56
CA THR A 72 3.66 -3.27 -17.33
C THR A 72 2.22 -3.29 -16.81
N ILE A 73 1.65 -4.48 -16.60
CA ILE A 73 0.28 -4.64 -16.08
C ILE A 73 0.14 -3.98 -14.69
N ILE A 74 1.11 -4.22 -13.80
CA ILE A 74 1.11 -3.63 -12.45
C ILE A 74 1.20 -2.10 -12.53
N ASN A 75 2.11 -1.56 -13.35
CA ASN A 75 2.29 -0.12 -13.49
C ASN A 75 1.05 0.57 -14.07
N TRP A 76 0.40 -0.03 -15.07
CA TRP A 76 -0.86 0.49 -15.62
C TRP A 76 -2.00 0.41 -14.61
N GLY A 77 -2.09 -0.67 -13.83
CA GLY A 77 -3.07 -0.77 -12.74
C GLY A 77 -2.90 0.34 -11.70
N PHE A 78 -1.67 0.57 -11.24
CA PHE A 78 -1.37 1.68 -10.33
C PHE A 78 -1.66 3.05 -10.96
N PHE A 79 -1.32 3.25 -12.23
CA PHE A 79 -1.62 4.48 -12.96
C PHE A 79 -3.10 4.77 -12.98
N VAL A 80 -3.94 3.79 -13.35
CA VAL A 80 -5.40 3.97 -13.41
C VAL A 80 -5.97 4.35 -12.04
N VAL A 81 -5.56 3.66 -10.97
CA VAL A 81 -6.04 3.94 -9.61
C VAL A 81 -5.65 5.36 -9.18
N ILE A 82 -4.37 5.72 -9.29
CA ILE A 82 -3.87 7.03 -8.86
C ILE A 82 -4.48 8.15 -9.70
N PHE A 83 -4.53 7.97 -11.02
CA PHE A 83 -5.09 8.96 -11.94
C PHE A 83 -6.57 9.20 -11.66
N THR A 84 -7.35 8.15 -11.39
CA THR A 84 -8.78 8.26 -11.03
C THR A 84 -8.95 9.05 -9.74
N VAL A 85 -8.18 8.72 -8.69
CA VAL A 85 -8.26 9.41 -7.40
C VAL A 85 -7.92 10.90 -7.54
N ILE A 86 -6.84 11.22 -8.26
CA ILE A 86 -6.42 12.62 -8.48
C ILE A 86 -7.47 13.35 -9.33
N GLY A 87 -7.99 12.71 -10.39
CA GLY A 87 -8.98 13.28 -11.28
C GLY A 87 -10.29 13.62 -10.59
N LEU A 88 -10.85 12.69 -9.80
CA LEU A 88 -12.05 12.93 -9.00
C LEU A 88 -11.85 14.07 -7.99
N ASN A 89 -10.64 14.17 -7.43
CA ASN A 89 -10.30 15.20 -6.44
C ASN A 89 -9.64 16.46 -7.01
N GLN A 90 -9.69 16.68 -8.33
CA GLN A 90 -8.96 17.77 -8.98
C GLN A 90 -9.21 19.13 -8.33
N LYS A 91 -10.46 19.44 -7.97
CA LYS A 91 -10.81 20.70 -7.29
C LYS A 91 -10.10 20.84 -5.96
N THR A 92 -10.13 19.81 -5.12
CA THR A 92 -9.42 19.80 -3.83
C THR A 92 -7.91 19.98 -4.02
N PHE A 93 -7.34 19.38 -5.07
CA PHE A 93 -5.93 19.53 -5.39
C PHE A 93 -5.55 20.96 -5.80
N LEU A 94 -6.44 21.67 -6.51
CA LEU A 94 -6.18 23.03 -7.02
C LEU A 94 -6.55 24.13 -6.01
N GLU A 95 -7.65 23.94 -5.28
CA GLU A 95 -8.24 24.98 -4.43
C GLU A 95 -7.85 24.85 -2.95
N GLN A 96 -7.40 23.67 -2.50
CA GLN A 96 -7.11 23.41 -1.09
C GLN A 96 -5.66 22.92 -0.86
N PRO A 97 -4.63 23.71 -1.22
CA PRO A 97 -3.23 23.31 -1.10
C PRO A 97 -2.84 23.00 0.35
N ASN A 98 -3.52 23.58 1.33
CA ASN A 98 -3.28 23.32 2.74
C ASN A 98 -3.50 21.84 3.12
N ILE A 99 -4.54 21.19 2.58
CA ILE A 99 -4.79 19.75 2.83
C ILE A 99 -3.68 18.92 2.21
N LEU A 100 -3.30 19.22 0.97
CA LEU A 100 -2.23 18.51 0.27
C LEU A 100 -0.91 18.59 1.04
N ILE A 101 -0.52 19.78 1.51
CA ILE A 101 0.72 19.98 2.26
C ILE A 101 0.70 19.18 3.56
N LYS A 102 -0.40 19.24 4.33
CA LYS A 102 -0.53 18.49 5.58
C LYS A 102 -0.44 16.99 5.36
N VAL A 103 -1.19 16.46 4.40
CA VAL A 103 -1.18 15.02 4.10
C VAL A 103 0.17 14.57 3.54
N SER A 104 0.80 15.39 2.70
CA SER A 104 2.15 15.11 2.18
C SER A 104 3.20 15.10 3.28
N LEU A 105 3.12 16.04 4.23
CA LEU A 105 4.02 16.09 5.37
C LEU A 105 3.82 14.87 6.27
N ILE A 106 2.58 14.49 6.58
CA ILE A 106 2.28 13.26 7.33
C ILE A 106 2.81 12.03 6.58
N ALA A 107 2.58 11.92 5.28
CA ALA A 107 3.05 10.80 4.47
C ALA A 107 4.59 10.71 4.45
N PHE A 108 5.26 11.84 4.26
CA PHE A 108 6.73 11.94 4.28
C PHE A 108 7.27 11.57 5.66
N THR A 109 6.78 12.22 6.71
CA THR A 109 7.22 12.01 8.08
C THR A 109 7.00 10.55 8.50
N THR A 110 5.82 9.98 8.28
CA THR A 110 5.53 8.59 8.67
C THR A 110 6.37 7.57 7.91
N THR A 111 6.69 7.83 6.63
CA THR A 111 7.51 6.92 5.81
C THR A 111 8.98 6.99 6.22
N PHE A 112 9.57 8.19 6.24
CA PHE A 112 10.99 8.37 6.50
C PHE A 112 11.33 8.21 7.99
N LEU A 113 10.52 8.74 8.92
CA LEU A 113 10.72 8.45 10.35
C LEU A 113 10.45 6.98 10.64
N GLY A 114 9.45 6.38 10.00
CA GLY A 114 9.19 4.94 10.11
C GLY A 114 10.42 4.12 9.73
N PHE A 115 11.08 4.48 8.61
CA PHE A 115 12.33 3.85 8.20
C PHE A 115 13.43 3.98 9.27
N ILE A 116 13.66 5.21 9.77
CA ILE A 116 14.73 5.47 10.75
C ILE A 116 14.47 4.70 12.05
N LEU A 117 13.26 4.78 12.58
CA LEU A 117 12.87 4.12 13.84
C LEU A 117 12.98 2.60 13.72
N LEU A 118 12.41 2.00 12.67
CA LEU A 118 12.50 0.56 12.46
C LEU A 118 13.94 0.10 12.26
N ASN A 119 14.76 0.86 11.52
CA ASN A 119 16.16 0.53 11.32
C ASN A 119 16.95 0.54 12.64
N ILE A 120 16.71 1.53 13.51
CA ILE A 120 17.36 1.61 14.83
C ILE A 120 16.92 0.44 15.71
N ILE A 121 15.61 0.18 15.80
CA ILE A 121 15.06 -0.89 16.64
C ILE A 121 15.57 -2.26 16.19
N LEU A 122 15.46 -2.58 14.90
CA LEU A 122 15.87 -3.88 14.36
C LEU A 122 17.40 -4.07 14.41
N LYS A 123 18.18 -3.00 14.25
CA LYS A 123 19.63 -3.04 14.46
C LYS A 123 19.98 -3.33 15.93
N LYS A 124 19.28 -2.71 16.89
CA LYS A 124 19.46 -3.00 18.32
C LYS A 124 19.07 -4.43 18.70
N MET A 125 18.06 -4.99 18.02
CA MET A 125 17.65 -6.39 18.20
C MET A 125 18.60 -7.40 17.53
N GLY A 126 19.69 -6.95 16.89
CA GLY A 126 20.67 -7.84 16.26
C GLY A 126 20.20 -8.47 14.94
N ILE A 127 19.14 -7.95 14.32
CA ILE A 127 18.62 -8.48 13.05
C ILE A 127 19.61 -8.19 11.92
N ASN A 128 19.94 -9.23 11.15
CA ASN A 128 20.86 -9.13 10.02
C ASN A 128 20.36 -8.12 8.96
N GLN A 129 21.28 -7.61 8.13
CA GLN A 129 20.96 -6.56 7.15
C GLN A 129 19.86 -6.96 6.16
N LYS A 130 19.86 -8.21 5.69
CA LYS A 130 18.94 -8.69 4.65
C LYS A 130 17.51 -8.75 5.16
N ASP A 131 17.30 -9.33 6.34
CA ASP A 131 16.01 -9.44 6.99
C ASP A 131 15.53 -8.10 7.50
N ARG A 132 16.44 -7.28 8.05
CA ARG A 132 16.13 -5.91 8.48
C ARG A 132 15.59 -5.07 7.33
N THR A 133 16.22 -5.12 6.16
CA THR A 133 15.74 -4.41 4.96
C THR A 133 14.33 -4.85 4.59
N SER A 134 14.06 -6.16 4.59
CA SER A 134 12.73 -6.71 4.30
C SER A 134 11.68 -6.28 5.33
N MET A 135 12.01 -6.29 6.62
CA MET A 135 11.10 -5.85 7.70
C MET A 135 10.83 -4.35 7.67
N ILE A 136 11.85 -3.52 7.39
CA ILE A 136 11.67 -2.08 7.25
C ILE A 136 10.74 -1.78 6.07
N LEU A 137 10.98 -2.40 4.91
CA LEU A 137 10.11 -2.24 3.74
C LEU A 137 8.68 -2.67 4.06
N LEU A 138 8.49 -3.82 4.72
CA LEU A 138 7.16 -4.26 5.15
C LEU A 138 6.46 -3.27 6.08
N GLY A 139 7.18 -2.65 7.01
CA GLY A 139 6.63 -1.71 7.98
C GLY A 139 6.37 -0.30 7.44
N THR A 140 7.13 0.13 6.42
CA THR A 140 7.07 1.49 5.86
C THR A 140 6.27 1.58 4.57
N PHE A 141 6.31 0.53 3.75
CA PHE A 141 5.67 0.47 2.44
C PHE A 141 4.28 -0.18 2.57
N LYS A 142 3.27 0.66 2.75
CA LYS A 142 1.87 0.23 2.88
C LYS A 142 1.23 0.11 1.49
N ASN A 143 0.14 -0.64 1.37
CA ASN A 143 -0.63 -0.67 0.12
C ASN A 143 -1.58 0.53 0.03
N SER A 144 -1.04 1.68 -0.38
CA SER A 144 -1.76 2.96 -0.48
C SER A 144 -2.77 3.02 -1.61
N GLY A 145 -2.53 2.30 -2.72
CA GLY A 145 -3.50 2.17 -3.81
C GLY A 145 -4.76 1.43 -3.37
N PHE A 146 -4.59 0.35 -2.61
CA PHE A 146 -5.70 -0.39 -2.00
C PHE A 146 -6.46 0.48 -0.98
N ALA A 147 -5.74 1.24 -0.15
CA ALA A 147 -6.36 2.17 0.80
C ALA A 147 -7.21 3.24 0.07
N ALA A 148 -6.71 3.79 -1.04
CA ALA A 148 -7.46 4.76 -1.85
C ALA A 148 -8.74 4.14 -2.44
N ALA A 149 -8.64 2.92 -2.99
CA ALA A 149 -9.78 2.21 -3.58
C ALA A 149 -10.87 1.87 -2.54
N ILE A 150 -10.46 1.43 -1.34
CA ILE A 150 -11.39 1.21 -0.23
C ILE A 150 -12.04 2.52 0.22
N ALA A 151 -11.26 3.59 0.33
CA ALA A 151 -11.78 4.90 0.74
C ALA A 151 -12.85 5.42 -0.25
N LEU A 152 -12.59 5.33 -1.56
CA LEU A 152 -13.57 5.67 -2.60
C LEU A 152 -14.86 4.83 -2.52
N THR A 153 -14.73 3.54 -2.20
CA THR A 153 -15.88 2.62 -2.17
C THR A 153 -16.77 2.82 -0.93
N LEU A 154 -16.16 3.16 0.21
CA LEU A 154 -16.84 3.19 1.51
C LEU A 154 -17.25 4.58 1.97
N PHE A 155 -16.53 5.60 1.52
CA PHE A 155 -16.73 6.97 1.93
C PHE A 155 -16.87 7.87 0.70
N ASP A 156 -16.37 9.10 0.77
CA ASP A 156 -16.39 10.08 -0.30
C ASP A 156 -15.05 10.19 -1.04
N GLU A 157 -15.07 10.89 -2.18
CA GLU A 157 -13.90 11.10 -3.04
C GLU A 157 -12.71 11.69 -2.26
N THR A 158 -12.94 12.61 -1.32
CA THR A 158 -11.87 13.34 -0.63
C THR A 158 -11.10 12.46 0.36
N THR A 159 -11.74 11.44 0.93
CA THR A 159 -11.08 10.48 1.82
C THR A 159 -10.06 9.59 1.11
N SER A 160 -10.10 9.52 -0.22
CA SER A 160 -9.14 8.75 -1.02
C SER A 160 -7.84 9.50 -1.32
N ILE A 161 -7.82 10.83 -1.14
CA ILE A 161 -6.67 11.70 -1.40
C ILE A 161 -5.40 11.22 -0.69
N PRO A 162 -5.42 10.85 0.62
CA PRO A 162 -4.22 10.37 1.30
C PRO A 162 -3.57 9.16 0.63
N GLY A 163 -4.37 8.23 0.10
CA GLY A 163 -3.84 7.06 -0.60
C GLY A 163 -3.07 7.42 -1.88
N ALA A 164 -3.55 8.39 -2.66
CA ALA A 164 -2.82 8.89 -3.83
C ALA A 164 -1.52 9.63 -3.45
N ILE A 165 -1.58 10.53 -2.46
CA ILE A 165 -0.40 11.29 -2.01
C ILE A 165 0.67 10.35 -1.46
N ILE A 166 0.29 9.40 -0.60
CA ILE A 166 1.22 8.41 -0.04
C ILE A 166 1.87 7.59 -1.17
N SER A 167 1.11 7.23 -2.21
CA SER A 167 1.65 6.50 -3.37
C SER A 167 2.74 7.30 -4.11
N ALA A 168 2.56 8.61 -4.26
CA ALA A 168 3.58 9.50 -4.83
C ALA A 168 4.83 9.59 -3.94
N ILE A 169 4.65 9.74 -2.63
CA ILE A 169 5.77 9.72 -1.66
C ILE A 169 6.49 8.37 -1.69
N TYR A 170 5.78 7.26 -1.86
CA TYR A 170 6.38 5.94 -2.00
C TYR A 170 7.24 5.79 -3.25
N ALA A 171 6.88 6.39 -4.38
CA ALA A 171 7.74 6.42 -5.55
C ALA A 171 9.08 7.13 -5.22
N LEU A 172 9.02 8.30 -4.58
CA LEU A 172 10.22 9.04 -4.14
C LEU A 172 11.05 8.25 -3.12
N TYR A 173 10.39 7.63 -2.15
CA TYR A 173 11.03 6.81 -1.13
C TYR A 173 11.74 5.60 -1.73
N MET A 174 11.14 4.93 -2.72
CA MET A 174 11.77 3.79 -3.41
C MET A 174 12.97 4.22 -4.25
N ILE A 175 12.91 5.37 -4.92
CA ILE A 175 14.06 5.94 -5.64
C ILE A 175 15.20 6.23 -4.67
N TRP A 176 14.89 6.90 -3.55
CA TRP A 176 15.87 7.22 -2.52
C TRP A 176 16.51 5.97 -1.90
N LEU A 177 15.71 4.96 -1.57
CA LEU A 177 16.20 3.70 -1.01
C LEU A 177 17.06 2.93 -2.01
N GLY A 178 16.66 2.92 -3.28
CA GLY A 178 17.42 2.31 -4.37
C GLY A 178 18.79 2.95 -4.55
N GLY A 179 18.87 4.29 -4.51
CA GLY A 179 20.14 5.02 -4.55
C GLY A 179 21.02 4.74 -3.34
N LYS A 180 20.43 4.68 -2.13
CA LYS A 180 21.20 4.37 -0.90
C LYS A 180 21.83 2.99 -0.92
N HIS A 181 21.13 1.97 -1.44
CA HIS A 181 21.63 0.58 -1.46
C HIS A 181 22.75 0.36 -2.49
N GLN A 182 23.00 1.30 -3.39
CA GLN A 182 24.15 1.27 -4.31
C GLN A 182 25.43 1.87 -3.68
N ILE A 183 25.31 2.56 -2.54
CA ILE A 183 26.38 3.31 -1.89
C ILE A 183 26.90 2.59 -0.61
N GLU A 184 26.11 1.68 -0.03
CA GLU A 184 26.52 0.77 1.06
C GLU A 184 26.93 -0.61 0.52
#